data_AF-A0A3B5R7S8-F1
#
_entry.id   AF-A0A3B5R7S8-F1
#
_cell.length_a   1.000
_cell.length_b   1.000
_cell.length_c   1.000
_cell.angle_alpha   90.00
_cell.angle_beta   90.00
_cell.angle_gamma   90.00
#
_symmetry.space_group_name_H-M   'P 1'
#
loop_
_entity.id
_entity.type
_entity.pdbx_description
1 polymer ?
#
loop_
_entity_poly.entity_id
_entity_poly.type
_entity_poly.pdbx_seq_one_letter_code
_entity_poly.pdbx_strand_id
1 'polypeptide(L)'
;MFLLLIQVQIRLAGAGLPRCSGRVEVYQNSTWGTVCDDNWDLNNANVVCRELGCGTAVTATIGSIFGQGTGQIWLNDVSCSGNEASLTQCQHGGFGTRDCGHCEDAGVVCSGKMYFYF
;
A
#
# COMPACT_ATOMS: atom_id res chain seq x y z
N MET A 1 7.06 -21.05 21.61
CA MET A 1 5.93 -21.59 20.82
C MET A 1 5.45 -20.45 19.94
N PHE A 2 5.93 -20.42 18.69
CA PHE A 2 5.68 -19.33 17.74
C PHE A 2 4.17 -19.25 17.48
N LEU A 3 3.53 -18.16 17.93
CA LEU A 3 2.18 -17.83 17.49
C LEU A 3 2.23 -17.67 15.97
N LEU A 4 1.35 -18.36 15.27
CA LEU A 4 1.04 -18.16 13.85
C LEU A 4 0.57 -16.72 13.67
N LEU A 5 1.51 -15.77 13.56
CA LEU A 5 1.22 -14.45 13.04
C LEU A 5 0.91 -14.67 11.57
N ILE A 6 -0.36 -14.50 11.22
CA ILE A 6 -0.76 -14.24 9.84
C ILE A 6 0.09 -13.03 9.43
N GLN A 7 1.21 -13.26 8.74
CA GLN A 7 2.14 -12.18 8.38
C GLN A 7 1.45 -11.35 7.31
N VAL A 8 0.72 -10.33 7.73
CA VAL A 8 0.27 -9.28 6.85
C VAL A 8 1.47 -8.38 6.58
N GLN A 9 1.89 -8.31 5.33
CA GLN A 9 3.06 -7.53 4.92
C GLN A 9 2.65 -6.52 3.86
N ILE A 10 3.26 -5.34 3.90
CA ILE A 10 3.12 -4.31 2.87
C ILE A 10 4.43 -4.21 2.10
N ARG A 11 4.36 -3.97 0.80
CA ARG A 11 5.52 -3.60 -0.02
C ARG A 11 5.15 -2.56 -1.07
N LEU A 12 6.17 -1.89 -1.60
CA LEU A 12 6.05 -1.04 -2.78
C LEU A 12 6.59 -1.77 -4.00
N ALA A 13 5.79 -1.78 -5.08
CA ALA A 13 6.14 -2.36 -6.36
C ALA A 13 6.10 -1.29 -7.47
N GLY A 14 6.73 -1.57 -8.60
CA GLY A 14 6.89 -0.63 -9.72
C GLY A 14 8.36 -0.50 -10.13
N ALA A 15 8.62 -0.45 -11.44
CA ALA A 15 9.99 -0.47 -11.97
C ALA A 15 10.64 0.92 -11.94
N GLY A 16 11.95 0.96 -11.69
CA GLY A 16 12.80 2.14 -11.97
C GLY A 16 12.69 3.32 -11.00
N LEU A 17 12.10 3.13 -9.82
CA LEU A 17 11.79 4.22 -8.88
C LEU A 17 12.57 4.14 -7.57
N PRO A 18 12.68 5.24 -6.81
CA PRO A 18 13.26 5.22 -5.47
C PRO A 18 12.54 4.19 -4.59
N ARG A 19 13.26 3.48 -3.71
CA ARG A 19 12.69 2.43 -2.84
C ARG A 19 11.44 2.84 -2.03
N CYS A 20 11.21 4.14 -1.85
CA CYS A 20 10.11 4.70 -1.07
C CYS A 20 8.99 5.31 -1.93
N SER A 21 8.86 4.86 -3.17
CA SER A 21 7.74 5.20 -4.06
C SER A 21 7.30 3.97 -4.84
N GLY A 22 5.99 3.76 -4.99
CA GLY A 22 5.47 2.65 -5.78
C GLY A 22 4.00 2.34 -5.52
N ARG A 23 3.49 1.38 -6.28
CA ARG A 23 2.19 0.73 -6.07
C ARG A 23 2.21 0.00 -4.74
N VAL A 24 1.15 0.13 -3.96
CA VAL A 24 1.01 -0.56 -2.68
C VAL A 24 0.50 -1.97 -2.91
N GLU A 25 1.21 -2.95 -2.37
CA GLU A 25 0.78 -4.35 -2.37
C GLU A 25 0.70 -4.90 -0.95
N VAL A 26 -0.31 -5.72 -0.69
CA VAL A 26 -0.60 -6.36 0.60
C VAL A 26 -0.43 -7.87 0.45
N TYR A 27 0.25 -8.50 1.40
CA TYR A 27 0.32 -9.96 1.48
C TYR A 27 -0.79 -10.47 2.39
N GLN A 28 -1.74 -11.20 1.81
CA GLN A 28 -2.84 -11.84 2.53
C GLN A 28 -3.14 -13.21 1.94
N ASN A 29 -3.56 -14.15 2.79
CA ASN A 29 -3.87 -15.53 2.41
C ASN A 29 -2.80 -16.17 1.50
N SER A 30 -1.52 -15.97 1.84
CA SER A 30 -0.36 -16.48 1.11
C SER A 30 -0.14 -15.93 -0.30
N THR A 31 -0.75 -14.79 -0.64
CA THR A 31 -0.59 -14.16 -1.97
C THR A 31 -0.49 -12.64 -1.87
N TRP A 32 0.30 -12.05 -2.75
CA TRP A 32 0.34 -10.60 -2.94
C TRP A 32 -0.84 -10.14 -3.78
N GLY A 33 -1.40 -9.00 -3.41
CA GLY A 33 -2.45 -8.33 -4.14
C GLY A 33 -2.37 -6.82 -3.94
N THR A 34 -3.17 -6.07 -4.68
CA THR A 34 -3.11 -4.60 -4.72
C THR A 34 -4.16 -3.96 -3.82
N VAL A 35 -4.13 -2.63 -3.76
CA VAL A 35 -5.10 -1.79 -3.04
C VAL A 35 -5.79 -0.91 -4.05
N CYS A 36 -7.12 -0.81 -4.01
CA CYS A 36 -7.87 0.12 -4.85
C CYS A 36 -7.70 1.57 -4.36
N ASP A 37 -7.75 2.52 -5.28
CA ASP A 37 -7.58 3.95 -5.01
C ASP A 37 -8.87 4.69 -4.58
N ASP A 38 -9.99 3.99 -4.45
CA ASP A 38 -11.21 4.53 -3.87
C ASP A 38 -10.98 4.95 -2.41
N ASN A 39 -11.32 6.21 -2.12
CA ASN A 39 -11.04 6.90 -0.87
C ASN A 39 -9.53 6.98 -0.50
N TRP A 40 -8.62 6.74 -1.46
CA TRP A 40 -7.18 6.77 -1.21
C TRP A 40 -6.63 8.18 -1.06
N ASP A 41 -6.22 8.51 0.16
CA ASP A 41 -5.80 9.85 0.56
C ASP A 41 -4.40 9.89 1.18
N LEU A 42 -3.99 11.09 1.61
CA LEU A 42 -2.69 11.31 2.21
C LEU A 42 -2.53 10.62 3.58
N ASN A 43 -3.62 10.39 4.32
CA ASN A 43 -3.57 9.66 5.59
C ASN A 43 -3.28 8.18 5.35
N ASN A 44 -3.90 7.58 4.33
CA ASN A 44 -3.59 6.20 3.91
C ASN A 44 -2.12 6.08 3.51
N ALA A 45 -1.66 6.99 2.65
CA ALA A 45 -0.28 7.02 2.22
C ALA A 45 0.69 7.18 3.39
N ASN A 46 0.34 8.01 4.39
CA ASN A 46 1.21 8.27 5.54
C ASN A 46 1.38 7.04 6.43
N VAL A 47 0.33 6.23 6.60
CA VAL A 47 0.42 4.93 7.29
C VAL A 47 1.40 4.02 6.55
N VAL A 48 1.27 3.86 5.22
CA VAL A 48 2.18 3.03 4.41
C VAL A 48 3.62 3.50 4.52
N CYS A 49 3.86 4.80 4.35
CA CYS A 49 5.22 5.36 4.41
C CYS A 49 5.86 5.14 5.79
N ARG A 50 5.10 5.27 6.88
CA ARG A 50 5.60 5.02 8.24
C ARG A 50 5.83 3.53 8.49
N GLU A 51 4.88 2.67 8.08
CA GLU A 51 4.97 1.22 8.22
C GLU A 51 6.23 0.66 7.54
N LEU A 52 6.60 1.22 6.39
CA LEU A 52 7.80 0.83 5.64
C LEU A 52 9.09 1.54 6.08
N GLY A 53 9.04 2.43 7.07
CA GLY A 53 10.20 3.21 7.50
C GLY A 53 10.69 4.21 6.44
N CYS A 54 9.83 4.60 5.50
CA CYS A 54 10.09 5.51 4.39
C CYS A 54 9.76 6.97 4.71
N GLY A 55 9.67 7.34 5.99
CA GLY A 55 9.34 8.69 6.42
C GLY A 55 7.84 8.99 6.33
N THR A 56 7.51 10.20 5.88
CA THR A 56 6.12 10.70 5.75
C THR A 56 5.63 10.61 4.32
N ALA A 57 4.31 10.59 4.11
CA ALA A 57 3.77 10.69 2.77
C ALA A 57 3.97 12.08 2.16
N VAL A 58 4.38 12.10 0.89
CA VAL A 58 4.43 13.29 0.03
C VAL A 58 3.22 13.29 -0.90
N THR A 59 2.83 12.12 -1.41
CA THR A 59 1.70 11.99 -2.34
C THR A 59 1.04 10.62 -2.20
N ALA A 60 -0.29 10.61 -2.23
CA ALA A 60 -1.11 9.43 -2.49
C ALA A 60 -1.40 9.41 -4.00
N THR A 61 -0.96 8.37 -4.71
CA THR A 61 -1.13 8.27 -6.16
C THR A 61 -2.28 7.35 -6.50
N ILE A 62 -3.09 7.76 -7.48
CA ILE A 62 -4.25 7.03 -7.99
C ILE A 62 -4.04 6.70 -9.47
N GLY A 63 -4.91 5.89 -10.07
CA GLY A 63 -4.91 5.60 -11.51
C GLY A 63 -3.72 4.76 -11.96
N SER A 64 -3.16 3.93 -11.08
CA SER A 64 -2.05 3.01 -11.40
C SER A 64 -0.81 3.70 -11.98
N ILE A 65 -0.45 4.88 -11.45
CA ILE A 65 0.74 5.65 -11.88
C ILE A 65 2.03 4.80 -11.89
N PHE A 66 2.13 3.83 -10.99
CA PHE A 66 3.27 2.92 -10.88
C PHE A 66 3.10 1.61 -11.67
N GLY A 67 2.19 1.61 -12.63
CA GLY A 67 1.77 0.46 -13.41
C GLY A 67 0.71 -0.36 -12.67
N GLN A 68 -0.05 -1.11 -13.46
CA GLN A 68 -1.06 -2.03 -12.98
C GLN A 68 -0.38 -3.24 -12.31
N GLY A 69 -0.96 -3.71 -11.22
CA GLY A 69 -0.66 -4.99 -10.64
C GLY A 69 -1.41 -6.11 -11.34
N THR A 70 -1.39 -7.28 -10.70
CA THR A 70 -2.06 -8.48 -11.18
C THR A 70 -2.62 -9.27 -10.01
N GLY A 71 -3.68 -10.02 -10.23
CA GLY A 71 -4.22 -10.96 -9.25
C GLY A 71 -5.33 -10.34 -8.41
N GLN A 72 -5.28 -10.52 -7.10
CA GLN A 72 -6.33 -10.09 -6.19
C GLN A 72 -6.14 -8.61 -5.82
N ILE A 73 -7.25 -7.87 -5.75
CA ILE A 73 -7.30 -6.58 -5.05
C ILE A 73 -7.72 -6.90 -3.61
N TRP A 74 -6.84 -6.65 -2.65
CA TRP A 74 -7.04 -7.06 -1.26
C TRP A 74 -7.83 -6.06 -0.44
N LEU A 75 -7.64 -4.76 -0.71
CA LEU A 75 -8.26 -3.69 0.04
C LEU A 75 -8.97 -2.73 -0.91
N ASN A 76 -10.14 -2.27 -0.46
CA ASN A 76 -10.95 -1.23 -1.09
C ASN A 76 -11.48 -0.27 -0.02
N ASP A 77 -11.80 0.97 -0.42
CA ASP A 77 -12.36 2.01 0.44
C ASP A 77 -11.54 2.21 1.73
N VAL A 78 -10.22 2.23 1.61
CA VAL A 78 -9.34 2.33 2.78
C VAL A 78 -9.46 3.74 3.35
N SER A 79 -9.77 3.84 4.64
CA SER A 79 -9.94 5.10 5.35
C SER A 79 -9.13 5.05 6.66
N CYS A 80 -7.96 5.68 6.62
CA CYS A 80 -7.05 5.77 7.76
C CYS A 80 -7.23 7.12 8.45
N SER A 81 -7.08 7.14 9.77
CA SER A 81 -6.87 8.37 10.54
C SER A 81 -5.44 8.93 10.39
N GLY A 82 -4.50 8.11 9.89
CA GLY A 82 -3.10 8.47 9.69
C GLY A 82 -2.18 7.99 10.82
N ASN A 83 -2.73 7.40 11.88
CA ASN A 83 -2.02 7.00 13.10
C ASN A 83 -1.91 5.48 13.29
N GLU A 84 -2.52 4.71 12.41
CA GLU A 84 -2.49 3.26 12.41
C GLU A 84 -1.06 2.72 12.23
N ALA A 85 -0.75 1.61 12.89
CA ALA A 85 0.59 1.02 12.76
C ALA A 85 0.77 0.30 11.42
N SER A 86 -0.32 -0.14 10.82
CA SER A 86 -0.33 -0.81 9.53
C SER A 86 -1.58 -0.44 8.72
N LEU A 87 -1.46 -0.44 7.40
CA LEU A 87 -2.57 -0.14 6.48
C LEU A 87 -3.78 -1.05 6.72
N THR A 88 -3.55 -2.30 7.12
CA THR A 88 -4.62 -3.28 7.38
C THR A 88 -5.36 -3.09 8.69
N GLN A 89 -4.97 -2.09 9.48
CA GLN A 89 -5.69 -1.68 10.70
C GLN A 89 -6.63 -0.50 10.46
N CYS A 90 -6.54 0.15 9.29
CA CYS A 90 -7.45 1.20 8.90
C CYS A 90 -8.85 0.64 8.67
N GLN A 91 -9.86 1.51 8.65
CA GLN A 91 -11.18 1.11 8.19
C GLN A 91 -11.10 0.78 6.69
N HIS A 92 -11.73 -0.30 6.25
CA HIS A 92 -11.79 -0.72 4.84
C HIS A 92 -12.99 -1.64 4.60
N GLY A 93 -13.38 -1.86 3.34
CA GLY A 93 -14.55 -2.68 2.95
C GLY A 93 -14.46 -4.19 3.21
N GLY A 94 -13.50 -4.64 4.02
CA GLY A 94 -13.13 -6.05 4.18
C GLY A 94 -12.15 -6.56 3.12
N PHE A 95 -11.49 -7.69 3.40
CA PHE A 95 -10.49 -8.26 2.49
C PHE A 95 -11.15 -8.95 1.29
N GLY A 96 -10.71 -8.62 0.07
CA GLY A 96 -11.14 -9.27 -1.16
C GLY A 96 -12.52 -8.87 -1.67
N THR A 97 -13.20 -7.94 -1.01
CA THR A 97 -14.38 -7.22 -1.53
C THR A 97 -13.90 -6.22 -2.58
N ARG A 98 -14.44 -6.25 -3.82
CA ARG A 98 -13.98 -5.36 -4.90
C ARG A 98 -15.09 -5.02 -5.91
N ASP A 99 -15.13 -3.75 -6.29
CA ASP A 99 -15.73 -3.20 -7.51
C ASP A 99 -14.70 -2.57 -8.46
N CYS A 100 -13.44 -2.44 -8.02
CA CYS A 100 -12.35 -1.86 -8.82
C CYS A 100 -11.69 -2.82 -9.81
N GLY A 101 -11.02 -2.24 -10.81
CA GLY A 101 -10.05 -2.90 -11.69
C GLY A 101 -8.60 -2.48 -11.40
N HIS A 102 -7.62 -3.19 -11.97
CA HIS A 102 -6.20 -2.84 -11.81
C HIS A 102 -5.79 -1.52 -12.48
N CYS A 103 -6.69 -0.82 -13.17
CA CYS A 103 -6.46 0.58 -13.58
C CYS A 103 -6.55 1.56 -12.40
N GLU A 104 -7.07 1.12 -11.25
CA GLU A 104 -7.30 1.89 -10.03
C GLU A 104 -6.36 1.44 -8.90
N ASP A 105 -5.22 0.81 -9.23
CA ASP A 105 -4.27 0.41 -8.19
C ASP A 105 -3.61 1.65 -7.56
N ALA A 106 -3.74 1.72 -6.24
CA ALA A 106 -3.21 2.78 -5.41
C ALA A 106 -1.69 2.70 -5.23
N GLY A 107 -1.06 3.85 -5.06
CA GLY A 107 0.36 3.98 -4.79
C GLY A 107 0.70 5.13 -3.85
N VAL A 108 1.99 5.23 -3.50
CA VAL A 108 2.51 6.28 -2.63
C VAL A 108 3.83 6.83 -3.13
N VAL A 109 4.09 8.08 -2.78
CA VAL A 109 5.42 8.71 -2.79
C VAL A 109 5.70 9.15 -1.36
N CYS A 110 6.78 8.65 -0.76
CA CYS A 110 7.20 9.03 0.59
C CYS A 110 8.39 10.00 0.57
N SER A 111 8.65 10.66 1.70
CA SER A 111 9.74 11.62 1.86
C SER A 111 11.11 10.98 2.06
N GLY A 112 11.14 9.72 2.49
CA GLY A 112 12.36 8.93 2.60
C GLY A 112 13.03 8.79 1.23
N LYS A 113 14.23 9.34 1.10
CA LYS A 113 15.09 9.06 -0.06
C LYS A 113 15.94 7.85 0.27
N MET A 114 15.94 6.86 -0.61
CA MET A 114 17.07 5.95 -0.65
C MET A 114 18.26 6.75 -1.19
N TYR A 115 19.18 7.14 -0.30
CA TYR A 115 20.54 7.41 -0.75
C TYR A 115 21.05 6.09 -1.31
N PHE A 116 21.30 6.04 -2.62
CA PHE A 116 22.11 4.99 -3.22
C PHE A 116 23.50 5.10 -2.58
N TYR A 117 23.71 4.44 -1.44
CA TYR A 117 25.06 4.19 -0.99
C TYR A 117 25.59 3.03 -1.83
N PHE A 118 26.43 3.46 -2.79
CA PHE A 118 27.27 2.74 -3.75
C PHE A 118 26.58 2.21 -5.00
#